data_AF-A0A7S2P1Y3-F1
#
_entry.id   AF-A0A7S2P1Y3-F1
#
_cell.length_a   1.000
_cell.length_b   1.000
_cell.length_c   1.000
_cell.angle_alpha   90.00
_cell.angle_beta   90.00
_cell.angle_gamma   90.00
#
_symmetry.space_group_name_H-M   'P 1'
#
loop_
_entity.id
_entity.type
_entity.pdbx_description
1 polymer ?
#
loop_
_entity_poly.entity_id
_entity_poly.type
_entity_poly.pdbx_seq_one_letter_code
_entity_poly.pdbx_strand_id
1 'polypeptide(L)'
;KRPRFHLVKYCGVNCQREHRPQHKRACKKRVAELQDEILFRQPESTHKGDCPICCLPIPINSTNRAENASVMSCCCKMICNGCACADQRRKGKLSECVCPFCRKPMTFKYEEIEMEYERRAEANDPVAMRQLGIRRLEKGDYKSAFDYWTKGAELGDAASHYELSVMYNRGEGVEKDLKKEARHLKEAAIAGNPSARHNLGCAECENVRFDRAVKHWIIAANLGYDK
;
A
#
# COMPACT_ATOMS: atom_id res chain seq x y z
N LYS A 1 -20.13 -7.37 -0.15
CA LYS A 1 -20.89 -8.11 0.89
C LYS A 1 -20.25 -7.78 2.25
N ARG A 2 -20.98 -7.19 3.22
CA ARG A 2 -20.40 -6.86 4.55
C ARG A 2 -19.97 -8.17 5.24
N PRO A 3 -18.74 -8.29 5.77
CA PRO A 3 -18.37 -9.46 6.57
C PRO A 3 -19.33 -9.55 7.77
N ARG A 4 -20.10 -10.64 7.84
CA ARG A 4 -21.00 -10.91 8.97
C ARG A 4 -20.14 -11.51 10.09
N PHE A 5 -19.58 -10.64 10.92
CA PHE A 5 -19.05 -11.10 12.20
C PHE A 5 -20.24 -11.52 13.06
N HIS A 6 -20.44 -12.83 13.22
CA HIS A 6 -21.40 -13.40 14.15
C HIS A 6 -20.86 -13.29 15.58
N LEU A 7 -20.75 -12.05 16.07
CA LEU A 7 -20.26 -11.71 17.42
C LEU A 7 -21.14 -12.27 18.54
N VAL A 8 -22.36 -12.70 18.22
CA VAL A 8 -23.31 -13.30 19.16
C VAL A 8 -23.92 -14.53 18.48
N LYS A 9 -23.78 -15.69 19.12
CA LYS A 9 -24.49 -16.91 18.76
C LYS A 9 -25.85 -16.89 19.44
N TYR A 10 -26.91 -17.19 18.69
CA TYR A 10 -28.26 -17.35 19.22
C TYR A 10 -28.64 -18.83 19.13
N CYS A 11 -29.37 -19.34 20.12
CA CYS A 11 -29.78 -20.74 20.13
C CYS A 11 -30.86 -21.08 19.07
N GLY A 12 -31.47 -20.07 18.43
CA GLY A 12 -32.45 -20.24 17.36
C GLY A 12 -32.89 -18.93 16.73
N VAL A 13 -33.70 -19.01 15.66
CA VAL A 13 -34.17 -17.84 14.90
C VAL A 13 -35.08 -16.93 15.73
N ASN A 14 -35.91 -17.50 16.61
CA ASN A 14 -36.79 -16.73 17.51
C ASN A 14 -35.97 -15.96 18.55
N CYS A 15 -35.02 -16.63 19.21
CA CYS A 15 -34.06 -16.01 20.12
C CYS A 15 -33.27 -14.89 19.44
N GLN A 16 -32.83 -15.10 18.18
CA GLN A 16 -32.20 -14.04 17.39
C GLN A 16 -33.15 -12.87 17.16
N ARG A 17 -34.41 -13.10 16.77
CA ARG A 17 -35.35 -12.01 16.47
C ARG A 17 -35.67 -11.17 17.71
N GLU A 18 -35.84 -11.82 18.85
CA GLU A 18 -36.23 -11.20 20.13
C GLU A 18 -35.06 -10.45 20.80
N HIS A 19 -33.86 -11.04 20.81
CA HIS A 19 -32.71 -10.49 21.53
C HIS A 19 -31.76 -9.66 20.67
N ARG A 20 -31.83 -9.75 19.33
CA ARG A 20 -30.97 -8.94 18.45
C ARG A 20 -31.12 -7.43 18.65
N PRO A 21 -32.31 -6.85 18.88
CA PRO A 21 -32.43 -5.42 19.21
C PRO A 21 -31.67 -5.06 20.49
N GLN A 22 -31.72 -5.91 21.51
CA GLN A 22 -31.05 -5.73 22.80
C GLN A 22 -29.52 -5.75 22.64
N HIS A 23 -28.99 -6.66 21.82
CA HIS A 23 -27.54 -6.78 21.60
C HIS A 23 -26.99 -5.89 20.48
N LYS A 24 -27.84 -5.23 19.69
CA LYS A 24 -27.43 -4.44 18.50
C LYS A 24 -26.40 -3.37 18.83
N ARG A 25 -26.59 -2.65 19.95
CA ARG A 25 -25.67 -1.59 20.39
C ARG A 25 -24.31 -2.15 20.80
N ALA A 26 -24.31 -3.20 21.64
CA ALA A 26 -23.09 -3.86 22.08
C ALA A 26 -22.31 -4.48 20.90
N CYS A 27 -23.00 -5.13 19.97
CA CYS A 27 -22.40 -5.69 18.76
C CYS A 27 -21.77 -4.62 17.86
N LYS A 28 -22.47 -3.49 17.62
CA LYS A 28 -21.90 -2.35 16.88
C LYS A 28 -20.66 -1.78 17.56
N LYS A 29 -20.71 -1.61 18.89
CA LYS A 29 -19.56 -1.16 19.68
C LYS A 29 -18.37 -2.11 19.51
N ARG A 30 -18.60 -3.42 19.63
CA ARG A 30 -17.56 -4.44 19.46
C ARG A 30 -16.96 -4.47 18.06
N VAL A 31 -17.76 -4.27 17.00
CA VAL A 31 -17.24 -4.14 15.63
C VAL A 31 -16.31 -2.93 15.52
N ALA A 32 -16.69 -1.78 16.08
CA ALA A 32 -15.86 -0.58 16.06
C ALA A 32 -14.54 -0.79 16.84
N GLU A 33 -14.58 -1.45 18.00
CA GLU A 33 -13.39 -1.81 18.78
C GLU A 33 -12.44 -2.72 17.98
N LEU A 34 -12.96 -3.76 17.31
CA LEU A 34 -12.14 -4.66 16.48
C LEU A 34 -11.54 -3.93 15.27
N GLN A 35 -12.29 -3.02 14.67
CA GLN A 35 -11.78 -2.19 13.58
C GLN A 35 -10.65 -1.27 14.05
N ASP A 36 -10.78 -0.68 15.24
CA ASP A 36 -9.73 0.13 15.84
C ASP A 36 -8.52 -0.70 16.25
N GLU A 37 -8.71 -1.91 16.76
CA GLU A 37 -7.62 -2.84 17.09
C GLU A 37 -6.80 -3.19 15.84
N ILE A 38 -7.46 -3.51 14.73
CA ILE A 38 -6.78 -3.76 13.44
C ILE A 38 -6.10 -2.49 12.94
N LEU A 39 -6.81 -1.35 12.97
CA LEU A 39 -6.29 -0.10 12.47
C LEU A 39 -5.06 0.34 13.25
N PHE A 40 -5.05 0.23 14.58
CA PHE A 40 -3.94 0.70 15.41
C PHE A 40 -2.89 -0.37 15.74
N ARG A 41 -2.98 -1.56 15.13
CA ARG A 41 -1.91 -2.55 15.19
C ARG A 41 -0.68 -2.02 14.46
N GLN A 42 0.48 -2.05 15.13
CA GLN A 42 1.78 -1.73 14.53
C GLN A 42 2.13 -2.79 13.47
N PRO A 43 2.36 -2.42 12.20
CA PRO A 43 2.89 -3.34 11.19
C PRO A 43 4.35 -3.68 11.49
N GLU A 44 4.76 -4.92 11.18
CA GLU A 44 6.14 -5.41 11.41
C GLU A 44 7.17 -4.68 10.54
N SER A 45 6.78 -4.34 9.32
CA SER A 45 7.60 -3.60 8.36
C SER A 45 6.73 -2.66 7.52
N THR A 46 7.41 -1.82 6.75
CA THR A 46 6.75 -0.91 5.82
C THR A 46 6.24 -1.69 4.60
N HIS A 47 5.31 -1.11 3.85
CA HIS A 47 4.85 -1.69 2.57
C HIS A 47 5.95 -1.86 1.51
N LYS A 48 7.14 -1.26 1.70
CA LYS A 48 8.30 -1.51 0.83
C LYS A 48 8.97 -2.85 1.14
N GLY A 49 8.75 -3.40 2.33
CA GLY A 49 9.32 -4.64 2.81
C GLY A 49 10.85 -4.58 2.98
N ASP A 50 11.47 -5.75 2.91
CA ASP A 50 12.91 -5.91 3.07
C ASP A 50 13.57 -6.12 1.71
N CYS A 51 14.82 -5.68 1.60
CA CYS A 51 15.63 -5.99 0.42
C CYS A 51 15.88 -7.50 0.35
N PRO A 52 15.57 -8.18 -0.76
CA PRO A 52 15.70 -9.64 -0.84
C PRO A 52 17.14 -10.15 -0.94
N ILE A 53 18.13 -9.25 -0.98
CA ILE A 53 19.56 -9.59 -1.06
C ILE A 53 20.24 -9.50 0.30
N CYS A 54 20.01 -8.42 1.05
CA CYS A 54 20.61 -8.24 2.38
C CYS A 54 19.64 -8.50 3.53
N CYS A 55 18.36 -8.76 3.24
CA CYS A 55 17.29 -8.96 4.24
C CYS A 55 17.13 -7.79 5.22
N LEU A 56 17.58 -6.60 4.84
CA LEU A 56 17.40 -5.39 5.65
C LEU A 56 16.15 -4.62 5.20
N PRO A 57 15.41 -3.99 6.13
CA PRO A 57 14.29 -3.12 5.80
C PRO A 57 14.67 -2.04 4.79
N ILE A 58 13.82 -1.86 3.77
CA ILE A 58 14.03 -0.80 2.79
C ILE A 58 13.69 0.55 3.44
N PRO A 59 14.65 1.48 3.55
CA PRO A 59 14.39 2.73 4.25
C PRO A 59 13.33 3.56 3.53
N ILE A 60 12.44 4.17 4.29
CA ILE A 60 11.65 5.30 3.82
C ILE A 60 12.56 6.52 3.90
N ASN A 61 12.66 7.28 2.82
CA ASN A 61 13.32 8.58 2.88
C ASN A 61 12.30 9.60 2.42
N SER A 62 12.00 10.57 3.27
CA SER A 62 11.06 11.65 2.95
C SER A 62 11.77 12.94 2.52
N THR A 63 13.11 13.00 2.67
CA THR A 63 13.91 14.23 2.58
C THR A 63 14.84 14.29 1.36
N ASN A 64 15.34 13.16 0.82
CA ASN A 64 16.20 13.16 -0.37
C ASN A 64 15.49 12.60 -1.62
N ARG A 65 15.62 13.33 -2.74
CA ARG A 65 15.03 13.01 -4.07
C ARG A 65 15.48 11.68 -4.70
N ALA A 66 16.51 11.02 -4.17
CA ALA A 66 16.95 9.73 -4.66
C ALA A 66 16.29 8.62 -3.85
N GLU A 67 15.47 7.80 -4.49
CA GLU A 67 14.90 6.59 -3.88
C GLU A 67 16.04 5.69 -3.37
N ASN A 68 15.98 5.23 -2.12
CA ASN A 68 16.99 4.33 -1.52
C ASN A 68 16.93 2.88 -2.04
N ALA A 69 16.01 2.61 -2.95
CA ALA A 69 15.81 1.31 -3.57
C ALA A 69 15.15 1.49 -4.92
N SER A 70 15.27 0.48 -5.79
CA SER A 70 14.64 0.48 -7.11
C SER A 70 13.86 -0.81 -7.33
N VAL A 71 12.71 -0.69 -7.99
CA VAL A 71 11.93 -1.85 -8.44
C VAL A 71 12.56 -2.40 -9.72
N MET A 72 12.91 -3.67 -9.72
CA MET A 72 13.39 -4.36 -10.92
C MET A 72 12.21 -4.79 -11.78
N SER A 73 12.08 -4.28 -13.01
CA SER A 73 10.97 -4.64 -13.91
C SER A 73 10.86 -6.15 -14.13
N CYS A 74 12.00 -6.81 -14.33
CA CYS A 74 12.09 -8.24 -14.59
C CYS A 74 11.54 -9.15 -13.50
N CYS A 75 11.49 -8.73 -12.22
CA CYS A 75 11.07 -9.58 -11.10
C CYS A 75 10.18 -8.89 -10.07
N CYS A 76 9.88 -7.61 -10.30
CA CYS A 76 9.13 -6.71 -9.43
C CYS A 76 9.61 -6.66 -7.98
N LYS A 77 10.88 -7.06 -7.74
CA LYS A 77 11.52 -6.93 -6.44
C LYS A 77 12.09 -5.56 -6.25
N MET A 78 11.84 -4.98 -5.08
CA MET A 78 12.48 -3.74 -4.66
C MET A 78 13.84 -4.08 -4.06
N ILE A 79 14.91 -3.54 -4.64
CA ILE A 79 16.29 -3.81 -4.24
C ILE A 79 16.90 -2.52 -3.72
N CYS A 80 17.47 -2.55 -2.52
CA CYS A 80 18.13 -1.36 -1.97
C CYS A 80 19.35 -0.96 -2.82
N ASN A 81 19.60 0.34 -2.91
CA ASN A 81 20.70 0.87 -3.72
C ASN A 81 22.05 0.33 -3.27
N GLY A 82 22.23 0.03 -1.98
CA GLY A 82 23.44 -0.61 -1.49
C GLY A 82 23.72 -1.94 -2.19
N CYS A 83 22.72 -2.83 -2.28
CA CYS A 83 22.85 -4.10 -2.97
C CYS A 83 22.96 -3.93 -4.49
N ALA A 84 22.23 -2.99 -5.08
CA ALA A 84 22.31 -2.69 -6.51
C ALA A 84 23.73 -2.20 -6.90
N CYS A 85 24.27 -1.22 -6.15
CA CYS A 85 25.62 -0.69 -6.32
C CYS A 85 26.70 -1.75 -6.10
N ALA A 86 26.56 -2.58 -5.06
CA ALA A 86 27.51 -3.66 -4.79
C ALA A 86 27.56 -4.68 -5.95
N ASP A 87 26.41 -4.99 -6.57
CA ASP A 87 26.37 -5.88 -7.73
C ASP A 87 27.03 -5.25 -8.97
N GLN A 88 26.78 -3.97 -9.21
CA GLN A 88 27.37 -3.22 -10.33
C GLN A 88 28.90 -3.13 -10.22
N ARG A 89 29.42 -2.85 -9.01
CA ARG A 89 30.88 -2.80 -8.75
C ARG A 89 31.59 -4.12 -9.04
N ARG A 90 30.93 -5.27 -8.82
CA ARG A 90 31.51 -6.60 -9.12
C ARG A 90 31.64 -6.87 -10.62
N LYS A 91 30.76 -6.31 -11.46
CA LYS A 91 30.64 -6.66 -12.89
C LYS A 91 31.33 -5.69 -13.83
N GLY A 92 31.77 -4.53 -13.33
CA GLY A 92 32.63 -3.59 -14.05
C GLY A 92 31.96 -2.78 -15.17
N LYS A 93 31.17 -3.39 -16.07
CA LYS A 93 30.53 -2.71 -17.22
C LYS A 93 29.01 -2.62 -17.09
N LEU A 94 28.44 -1.46 -17.44
CA LEU A 94 26.99 -1.23 -17.50
C LEU A 94 26.27 -2.03 -18.60
N SER A 95 26.97 -2.39 -19.68
CA SER A 95 26.40 -3.02 -20.88
C SER A 95 25.97 -4.48 -20.69
N GLU A 96 26.35 -5.11 -19.57
CA GLU A 96 26.02 -6.49 -19.20
C GLU A 96 25.27 -6.53 -17.86
N CYS A 97 24.60 -5.44 -17.52
CA CYS A 97 23.86 -5.34 -16.28
C CYS A 97 22.70 -6.36 -16.27
N VAL A 98 22.85 -7.40 -15.47
CA VAL A 98 21.77 -8.33 -15.11
C VAL A 98 21.14 -7.93 -13.79
N CYS A 99 19.88 -8.27 -13.58
CA CYS A 99 19.17 -8.03 -12.33
C CYS A 99 19.97 -8.61 -11.14
N PRO A 100 20.23 -7.82 -10.08
CA PRO A 100 20.96 -8.31 -8.91
C PRO A 100 20.28 -9.50 -8.21
N PHE A 101 18.95 -9.62 -8.36
CA PHE A 101 18.15 -10.69 -7.76
C PHE A 101 17.95 -11.89 -8.70
N CYS A 102 17.24 -11.72 -9.82
CA CYS A 102 16.88 -12.86 -10.69
C CYS A 102 17.87 -13.14 -11.83
N ARG A 103 18.94 -12.34 -11.95
CA ARG A 103 20.00 -12.49 -12.96
C ARG A 103 19.54 -12.39 -14.44
N LYS A 104 18.29 -12.00 -14.72
CA LYS A 104 17.84 -11.67 -16.08
C LYS A 104 18.60 -10.45 -16.61
N PRO A 105 19.05 -10.42 -17.88
CA PRO A 105 19.56 -9.22 -18.53
C PRO A 105 18.58 -8.05 -18.35
N MET A 106 19.09 -6.89 -17.95
CA MET A 106 18.29 -5.69 -17.80
C MET A 106 18.27 -4.92 -19.12
N THR A 107 17.14 -4.27 -19.34
CA THR A 107 16.94 -3.30 -20.41
C THR A 107 16.69 -1.94 -19.80
N PHE A 108 17.19 -0.91 -20.48
CA PHE A 108 16.99 0.49 -20.11
C PHE A 108 16.04 1.21 -21.08
N LYS A 109 15.55 0.50 -22.10
CA LYS A 109 14.56 1.04 -23.03
C LYS A 109 13.19 1.03 -22.39
N TYR A 110 12.49 2.15 -22.50
CA TYR A 110 11.23 2.37 -21.79
C TYR A 110 10.16 1.36 -22.23
N GLU A 111 10.08 1.07 -23.52
CA GLU A 111 9.11 0.16 -24.12
C GLU A 111 9.32 -1.27 -23.64
N GLU A 112 10.57 -1.74 -23.62
CA GLU A 112 10.91 -3.09 -23.15
C GLU A 112 10.67 -3.24 -21.63
N ILE A 113 10.88 -2.17 -20.86
CA ILE A 113 10.53 -2.12 -19.43
C ILE A 113 9.01 -2.21 -19.24
N GLU A 114 8.23 -1.45 -20.02
CA GLU A 114 6.77 -1.45 -19.96
C GLU A 114 6.19 -2.82 -20.32
N MET A 115 6.69 -3.46 -21.39
CA MET A 115 6.31 -4.83 -21.77
C MET A 115 6.58 -5.85 -20.65
N GLU A 116 7.72 -5.73 -19.95
CA GLU A 116 8.04 -6.64 -18.84
C GLU A 116 7.06 -6.44 -17.67
N TYR A 117 6.67 -5.19 -17.38
CA TYR A 117 5.64 -4.92 -16.39
C TYR A 117 4.26 -5.42 -16.82
N GLU A 118 3.89 -5.31 -18.10
CA GLU A 118 2.63 -5.86 -18.62
C GLU A 118 2.60 -7.38 -18.45
N ARG A 119 3.66 -8.07 -18.85
CA ARG A 119 3.82 -9.52 -18.64
C ARG A 119 3.72 -9.92 -17.16
N ARG A 120 4.25 -9.11 -16.26
CA ARG A 120 4.19 -9.33 -14.80
C ARG A 120 2.80 -9.04 -14.25
N ALA A 121 2.11 -8.02 -14.75
CA ALA A 121 0.74 -7.70 -14.37
C ALA A 121 -0.25 -8.77 -14.83
N GLU A 122 -0.06 -9.37 -16.02
CA GLU A 122 -0.81 -10.55 -16.48
C GLU A 122 -0.61 -11.76 -15.56
N ALA A 123 0.57 -11.88 -14.95
CA ALA A 123 0.87 -12.86 -13.91
C ALA A 123 0.37 -12.46 -12.51
N ASN A 124 -0.49 -11.44 -12.41
CA ASN A 124 -1.03 -10.88 -11.16
C ASN A 124 0.05 -10.39 -10.19
N ASP A 125 1.13 -9.77 -10.69
CA ASP A 125 2.10 -9.10 -9.82
C ASP A 125 1.60 -7.70 -9.41
N PRO A 126 1.28 -7.46 -8.12
CA PRO A 126 0.76 -6.18 -7.66
C PRO A 126 1.72 -5.00 -7.87
N VAL A 127 3.02 -5.25 -7.74
CA VAL A 127 4.04 -4.20 -7.90
C VAL A 127 4.15 -3.82 -9.38
N ALA A 128 3.99 -4.76 -10.30
CA ALA A 128 3.90 -4.46 -11.72
C ALA A 128 2.70 -3.58 -12.05
N MET A 129 1.51 -3.93 -11.54
CA MET A 129 0.30 -3.14 -11.71
C MET A 129 0.49 -1.71 -11.17
N ARG A 130 1.08 -1.57 -9.98
CA ARG A 130 1.45 -0.26 -9.42
C ARG A 130 2.34 0.54 -10.36
N GLN A 131 3.39 -0.09 -10.88
CA GLN A 131 4.39 0.53 -11.76
C GLN A 131 3.82 0.91 -13.13
N LEU A 132 2.87 0.15 -13.67
CA LEU A 132 2.12 0.53 -14.86
C LEU A 132 1.20 1.72 -14.55
N GLY A 133 0.50 1.71 -13.41
CA GLY A 133 -0.35 2.83 -13.01
C GLY A 133 0.40 4.16 -12.94
N ILE A 134 1.60 4.16 -12.33
CA ILE A 134 2.49 5.34 -12.28
C ILE A 134 2.84 5.83 -13.69
N ARG A 135 3.23 4.92 -14.60
CA ARG A 135 3.57 5.27 -15.99
C ARG A 135 2.37 5.83 -16.76
N ARG A 136 1.17 5.28 -16.55
CA ARG A 136 -0.05 5.81 -17.19
C ARG A 136 -0.38 7.20 -16.68
N LEU A 137 -0.22 7.45 -15.38
CA LEU A 137 -0.36 8.79 -14.79
C LEU A 137 0.63 9.79 -15.40
N GLU A 138 1.91 9.42 -15.53
CA GLU A 138 2.94 10.28 -16.15
C GLU A 138 2.60 10.66 -17.60
N LYS A 139 1.94 9.75 -18.34
CA LYS A 139 1.43 10.01 -19.70
C LYS A 139 0.09 10.80 -19.72
N GLY A 140 -0.45 11.16 -18.55
CA GLY A 140 -1.74 11.87 -18.42
C GLY A 140 -2.98 10.97 -18.58
N ASP A 141 -2.80 9.65 -18.64
CA ASP A 141 -3.92 8.69 -18.71
C ASP A 141 -4.36 8.25 -17.30
N TYR A 142 -5.09 9.16 -16.66
CA TYR A 142 -5.62 8.97 -15.30
C TYR A 142 -6.55 7.75 -15.18
N LYS A 143 -7.32 7.44 -16.23
CA LYS A 143 -8.28 6.34 -16.19
C LYS A 143 -7.55 4.99 -16.17
N SER A 144 -6.59 4.79 -17.06
CA SER A 144 -5.78 3.56 -17.04
C SER A 144 -4.95 3.46 -15.76
N ALA A 145 -4.43 4.58 -15.23
CA ALA A 145 -3.73 4.58 -13.95
C ALA A 145 -4.63 4.08 -12.81
N PHE A 146 -5.86 4.60 -12.73
CA PHE A 146 -6.86 4.17 -11.77
C PHE A 146 -7.18 2.68 -11.89
N ASP A 147 -7.35 2.16 -13.10
CA ASP A 147 -7.66 0.74 -13.33
C ASP A 147 -6.51 -0.18 -12.89
N TYR A 148 -5.26 0.19 -13.19
CA TYR A 148 -4.09 -0.57 -12.75
C TYR A 148 -3.93 -0.58 -11.23
N TRP A 149 -4.06 0.58 -10.58
CA TRP A 149 -3.99 0.64 -9.12
C TRP A 149 -5.17 -0.06 -8.45
N THR A 150 -6.36 -0.06 -9.05
CA THR A 150 -7.50 -0.84 -8.56
C THR A 150 -7.16 -2.32 -8.51
N LYS A 151 -6.61 -2.88 -9.60
CA LYS A 151 -6.17 -4.29 -9.64
C LYS A 151 -5.05 -4.57 -8.63
N GLY A 152 -4.06 -3.68 -8.51
CA GLY A 152 -2.97 -3.83 -7.53
C GLY A 152 -3.48 -3.81 -6.08
N ALA A 153 -4.44 -2.93 -5.78
CA ALA A 153 -5.09 -2.82 -4.47
C ALA A 153 -5.95 -4.06 -4.14
N GLU A 154 -6.65 -4.63 -5.12
CA GLU A 154 -7.39 -5.89 -4.95
C GLU A 154 -6.46 -7.07 -4.58
N LEU A 155 -5.19 -7.00 -4.97
CA LEU A 155 -4.13 -7.94 -4.59
C LEU A 155 -3.40 -7.56 -3.29
N GLY A 156 -3.84 -6.51 -2.60
CA GLY A 156 -3.31 -6.08 -1.30
C GLY A 156 -2.11 -5.13 -1.35
N ASP A 157 -1.79 -4.54 -2.50
CA ASP A 157 -0.68 -3.57 -2.59
C ASP A 157 -1.03 -2.25 -1.87
N ALA A 158 -0.35 -2.00 -0.74
CA ALA A 158 -0.62 -0.83 0.09
C ALA A 158 -0.33 0.49 -0.65
N ALA A 159 0.66 0.51 -1.54
CA ALA A 159 0.97 1.70 -2.33
C ALA A 159 -0.10 1.97 -3.39
N SER A 160 -0.64 0.96 -4.05
CA SER A 160 -1.79 1.12 -4.96
C SER A 160 -3.02 1.64 -4.22
N HIS A 161 -3.28 1.14 -2.99
CA HIS A 161 -4.32 1.75 -2.14
C HIS A 161 -4.03 3.23 -1.85
N TYR A 162 -2.78 3.60 -1.55
CA TYR A 162 -2.40 4.99 -1.34
C TYR A 162 -2.63 5.85 -2.60
N GLU A 163 -2.21 5.40 -3.78
CA GLU A 163 -2.44 6.14 -5.03
C GLU A 163 -3.94 6.31 -5.34
N LEU A 164 -4.76 5.29 -5.12
CA LEU A 164 -6.23 5.40 -5.26
C LEU A 164 -6.81 6.44 -4.29
N SER A 165 -6.27 6.54 -3.09
CA SER A 165 -6.71 7.57 -2.14
C SER A 165 -6.41 8.98 -2.64
N VAL A 166 -5.25 9.19 -3.26
CA VAL A 166 -4.87 10.47 -3.87
C VAL A 166 -5.79 10.81 -5.04
N MET A 167 -6.09 9.84 -5.90
CA MET A 167 -7.01 10.02 -7.04
C MET A 167 -8.41 10.44 -6.57
N TYR A 168 -8.96 9.78 -5.55
CA TYR A 168 -10.25 10.16 -4.96
C TYR A 168 -10.23 11.49 -4.20
N ASN A 169 -9.10 11.89 -3.63
CA ASN A 169 -8.94 13.18 -2.97
C ASN A 169 -9.01 14.33 -4.00
N ARG A 170 -8.31 14.16 -5.12
CA ARG A 170 -8.14 15.18 -6.16
C ARG A 170 -9.26 15.19 -7.20
N GLY A 171 -9.93 14.06 -7.41
CA GLY A 171 -10.88 13.89 -8.50
C GLY A 171 -10.19 13.70 -9.86
N GLU A 172 -8.99 13.11 -9.87
CA GLU A 172 -8.20 12.85 -11.07
C GLU A 172 -8.63 11.51 -11.68
N GLY A 173 -9.17 11.51 -12.90
CA GLY A 173 -9.67 10.30 -13.58
C GLY A 173 -10.94 9.67 -12.97
N VAL A 174 -11.37 10.12 -11.80
CA VAL A 174 -12.57 9.69 -11.08
C VAL A 174 -13.23 10.87 -10.36
N GLU A 175 -14.52 10.75 -10.03
CA GLU A 175 -15.18 11.75 -9.19
C GLU A 175 -14.57 11.79 -7.78
N LYS A 176 -14.38 13.01 -7.25
CA LYS A 176 -13.88 13.23 -5.90
C LYS A 176 -14.80 12.58 -4.86
N ASP A 177 -14.25 11.71 -4.01
CA ASP A 177 -15.01 10.97 -3.00
C ASP A 177 -14.18 10.75 -1.74
N LEU A 178 -14.37 11.63 -0.74
CA LEU A 178 -13.65 11.58 0.54
C LEU A 178 -13.95 10.32 1.37
N LYS A 179 -15.08 9.65 1.14
CA LYS A 179 -15.39 8.39 1.85
C LYS A 179 -14.58 7.24 1.27
N LYS A 180 -14.42 7.20 -0.05
CA LYS A 180 -13.56 6.21 -0.71
C LYS A 180 -12.09 6.49 -0.43
N GLU A 181 -11.66 7.74 -0.47
CA GLU A 181 -10.32 8.18 -0.07
C GLU A 181 -9.97 7.68 1.33
N ALA A 182 -10.78 7.99 2.35
CA ALA A 182 -10.55 7.54 3.72
C ALA A 182 -10.55 6.01 3.87
N ARG A 183 -11.32 5.30 3.03
CA ARG A 183 -11.29 3.82 3.01
C ARG A 183 -9.95 3.32 2.46
N HIS A 184 -9.50 3.82 1.33
CA HIS A 184 -8.23 3.42 0.72
C HIS A 184 -7.02 3.78 1.62
N LEU A 185 -7.05 4.94 2.28
CA LEU A 185 -6.04 5.30 3.28
C LEU A 185 -5.98 4.29 4.43
N LYS A 186 -7.13 3.82 4.94
CA LYS A 186 -7.17 2.81 6.02
C LYS A 186 -6.55 1.49 5.59
N GLU A 187 -6.89 0.99 4.41
CA GLU A 187 -6.31 -0.25 3.88
C GLU A 187 -4.78 -0.11 3.70
N ALA A 188 -4.33 0.99 3.09
CA ALA A 188 -2.90 1.28 2.93
C ALA A 188 -2.18 1.37 4.28
N ALA A 189 -2.77 2.05 5.27
CA ALA A 189 -2.20 2.23 6.60
C ALA A 189 -2.09 0.89 7.37
N ILE A 190 -3.11 0.04 7.29
CA ILE A 190 -3.11 -1.31 7.86
C ILE A 190 -1.99 -2.14 7.21
N ALA A 191 -1.81 -2.03 5.90
CA ALA A 191 -0.76 -2.72 5.15
C ALA A 191 0.62 -2.04 5.21
N GLY A 192 0.86 -1.15 6.18
CA GLY A 192 2.20 -0.59 6.44
C GLY A 192 2.62 0.57 5.54
N ASN A 193 1.68 1.30 4.92
CA ASN A 193 1.97 2.55 4.23
C ASN A 193 2.09 3.74 5.22
N PRO A 194 3.29 4.32 5.41
CA PRO A 194 3.53 5.38 6.39
C PRO A 194 2.92 6.72 5.97
N SER A 195 2.90 7.04 4.68
CA SER A 195 2.22 8.25 4.17
C SER A 195 0.71 8.19 4.43
N ALA A 196 0.10 7.02 4.24
CA ALA A 196 -1.31 6.81 4.57
C ALA A 196 -1.57 6.97 6.07
N ARG A 197 -0.64 6.49 6.92
CA ARG A 197 -0.70 6.70 8.38
C ARG A 197 -0.66 8.18 8.73
N HIS A 198 0.28 8.93 8.18
CA HIS A 198 0.40 10.38 8.40
C HIS A 198 -0.89 11.11 7.98
N ASN A 199 -1.42 10.82 6.79
CA ASN A 199 -2.65 11.44 6.28
C ASN A 199 -3.87 11.14 7.17
N LEU A 200 -4.00 9.90 7.67
CA LEU A 200 -5.05 9.57 8.65
C LEU A 200 -4.87 10.34 9.96
N GLY A 201 -3.64 10.54 10.42
CA GLY A 201 -3.35 11.36 11.58
C GLY A 201 -3.80 12.81 11.39
N CYS A 202 -3.49 13.41 10.24
CA CYS A 202 -3.95 14.75 9.88
C CYS A 202 -5.48 14.84 9.83
N ALA A 203 -6.15 13.89 9.17
CA ALA A 203 -7.61 13.84 9.12
C ALA A 203 -8.25 13.68 10.51
N GLU A 204 -7.66 12.87 11.40
CA GLU A 204 -8.14 12.74 12.79
C GLU A 204 -7.92 14.05 13.58
N CYS A 205 -6.81 14.75 13.35
CA CYS A 205 -6.52 16.05 13.95
C CYS A 205 -7.51 17.14 13.50
N GLU A 206 -7.82 17.21 12.21
CA GLU A 206 -8.85 18.11 11.64
C GLU A 206 -10.23 17.86 12.25
N ASN A 207 -10.53 16.60 12.59
CA ASN A 207 -11.76 16.21 13.27
C ASN A 207 -11.70 16.33 14.80
N VAL A 208 -10.67 16.98 15.35
CA VAL A 208 -10.48 17.21 16.80
C VAL A 208 -10.41 15.89 17.60
N ARG A 209 -9.92 14.81 16.96
CA ARG A 209 -9.73 13.48 17.55
C ARG A 209 -8.25 13.22 17.84
N PHE A 210 -7.65 14.07 18.68
CA PHE A 210 -6.22 14.10 18.94
C PHE A 210 -5.64 12.76 19.43
N ASP A 211 -6.34 12.03 20.29
CA ASP A 211 -5.90 10.72 20.79
C ASP A 211 -5.68 9.71 19.64
N ARG A 212 -6.51 9.79 18.60
CA ARG A 212 -6.39 8.92 17.42
C ARG A 212 -5.30 9.43 16.49
N ALA A 213 -5.21 10.74 16.30
CA ALA A 213 -4.16 11.36 15.48
C ALA A 213 -2.76 10.97 15.96
N VAL A 214 -2.51 11.09 17.28
CA VAL A 214 -1.23 10.71 17.91
C VAL A 214 -0.91 9.24 17.68
N LYS A 215 -1.89 8.33 17.81
CA LYS A 215 -1.66 6.89 17.52
C LYS A 215 -1.24 6.65 16.07
N HIS A 216 -1.87 7.35 15.11
CA HIS A 216 -1.48 7.25 13.70
C HIS A 216 -0.04 7.72 13.47
N TRP A 217 0.34 8.86 14.04
CA TRP A 217 1.68 9.41 13.90
C TRP A 217 2.76 8.59 14.61
N ILE A 218 2.48 8.04 15.80
CA ILE A 218 3.40 7.10 16.47
C ILE A 218 3.67 5.87 15.58
N ILE A 219 2.63 5.30 14.96
CA ILE A 219 2.81 4.15 14.06
C ILE A 219 3.61 4.56 12.82
N ALA A 220 3.35 5.74 12.25
CA ALA A 220 4.12 6.26 11.12
C ALA A 220 5.60 6.46 11.48
N ALA A 221 5.87 7.04 12.64
CA ALA A 221 7.23 7.26 13.16
C ALA A 221 7.97 5.94 13.39
N ASN A 222 7.29 4.95 13.98
CA ASN A 222 7.85 3.60 14.16
C ASN A 222 8.17 2.90 12.83
N LEU A 223 7.44 3.23 11.76
CA LEU A 223 7.75 2.75 10.42
C LEU A 223 8.95 3.47 9.79
N GLY A 224 9.42 4.58 10.37
CA GLY A 224 10.52 5.39 9.87
C GLY A 224 10.06 6.62 9.06
N TYR A 225 8.82 7.07 9.22
CA TYR A 225 8.35 8.33 8.64
C TYR A 225 8.72 9.51 9.54
N ASP A 226 9.50 10.44 9.02
CA ASP A 226 10.18 11.52 9.73
C ASP A 226 9.54 12.91 9.51
N LYS A 227 8.38 12.99 8.86
CA LYS A 227 7.60 14.22 8.64
C LYS A 227 6.39 14.34 9.55
#